data_AF-W1XYR8-F1
#
_entry.id   AF-W1XYR8-F1
#
_cell.length_a   1.000
_cell.length_b   1.000
_cell.length_c   1.000
_cell.angle_alpha   90.00
_cell.angle_beta   90.00
_cell.angle_gamma   90.00
#
_symmetry.space_group_name_H-M   'P 1'
#
loop_
_entity.id
_entity.type
_entity.pdbx_description
1 polymer ?
#
loop_
_entity_poly.entity_id
_entity_poly.type
_entity_poly.pdbx_seq_one_letter_code
_entity_poly.pdbx_strand_id
1 'polypeptide(L)'
;DCPGHQGGQFFCKHPAGRAFYDFFGENVFRADLCNADVKLGDLLIHEGSAVEAQQHAAQVYNADKTYFVLNGTSSSNKVVLNALLTPGDIVLYDRNNHKSIC
;
A
#
# COMPACT_ATOMS: atom_id res chain seq x y z
N ASP A 1 7.41 -17.04 8.68
CA ASP A 1 7.14 -15.92 7.78
C ASP A 1 5.69 -15.93 7.33
N CYS A 2 5.19 -14.79 6.88
CA CYS A 2 3.87 -14.61 6.26
C CYS A 2 4.07 -14.15 4.81
N PRO A 3 3.08 -14.36 3.92
CA PRO A 3 1.79 -15.01 4.12
C PRO A 3 1.84 -16.54 4.27
N GLY A 4 0.87 -17.12 4.98
CA GLY A 4 0.83 -18.56 5.30
C GLY A 4 0.66 -19.49 4.09
N HIS A 5 0.32 -18.98 2.90
CA HIS A 5 0.31 -19.79 1.69
C HIS A 5 1.70 -20.06 1.12
N GLN A 6 2.73 -19.33 1.57
CA GLN A 6 4.15 -19.52 1.28
C GLN A 6 4.43 -19.74 -0.22
N GLY A 7 4.28 -18.69 -1.03
CA GLY A 7 4.47 -18.80 -2.49
C GLY A 7 3.33 -19.52 -3.23
N GLY A 8 2.22 -19.76 -2.54
CA GLY A 8 0.98 -20.32 -3.10
C GLY A 8 0.86 -21.84 -2.94
N GLN A 9 1.82 -22.47 -2.27
CA GLN A 9 1.86 -23.91 -2.01
C GLN A 9 0.63 -24.39 -1.25
N PHE A 10 0.06 -23.57 -0.36
CA PHE A 10 -1.18 -23.93 0.33
C PHE A 10 -2.37 -24.01 -0.62
N PHE A 11 -2.48 -23.09 -1.60
CA PHE A 11 -3.57 -23.11 -2.57
C PHE A 11 -3.57 -24.39 -3.41
N CYS A 12 -2.39 -24.90 -3.76
CA CYS A 12 -2.23 -26.17 -4.50
C CYS A 12 -2.76 -27.41 -3.76
N LYS A 13 -3.05 -27.34 -2.45
CA LYS A 13 -3.53 -28.48 -1.65
C LYS A 13 -5.04 -28.69 -1.70
N HIS A 14 -5.81 -27.74 -2.24
CA HIS A 14 -7.27 -27.82 -2.31
C HIS A 14 -7.76 -27.58 -3.75
N PRO A 15 -8.75 -28.32 -4.30
CA PRO A 15 -9.21 -28.14 -5.68
C PRO A 15 -9.61 -26.70 -6.02
N ALA A 16 -10.32 -26.01 -5.12
CA ALA A 16 -10.68 -24.60 -5.31
C ALA A 16 -9.44 -23.67 -5.26
N GLY A 17 -8.48 -23.97 -4.40
CA GLY A 17 -7.22 -23.21 -4.32
C GLY A 17 -6.36 -23.45 -5.57
N ARG A 18 -6.36 -24.66 -6.12
CA ARG A 18 -5.64 -24.98 -7.36
C ARG A 18 -6.19 -24.18 -8.54
N ALA A 19 -7.51 -24.09 -8.67
CA ALA A 19 -8.14 -23.25 -9.68
C ALA A 19 -7.75 -21.77 -9.52
N PHE A 20 -7.70 -21.27 -8.28
CA PHE A 20 -7.25 -19.91 -7.98
C PHE A 20 -5.76 -19.69 -8.33
N TYR A 21 -4.90 -20.66 -8.00
CA TYR A 21 -3.47 -20.62 -8.30
C TYR A 21 -3.20 -20.64 -9.80
N ASP A 22 -3.87 -21.53 -10.54
CA ASP A 22 -3.71 -21.64 -11.99
C ASP A 22 -4.28 -20.41 -12.73
N PHE A 23 -5.32 -19.76 -12.18
CA PHE A 23 -5.90 -18.55 -12.77
C PHE A 23 -4.98 -17.33 -12.69
N PHE A 24 -4.41 -17.06 -11.50
CA PHE A 24 -3.53 -15.90 -11.31
C PHE A 24 -2.07 -16.16 -11.70
N GLY A 25 -1.64 -17.43 -11.67
CA GLY A 25 -0.27 -17.84 -11.94
C GLY A 25 0.67 -17.69 -10.75
N GLU A 26 1.77 -18.45 -10.79
CA GLU A 26 2.72 -18.59 -9.68
C GLU A 26 3.34 -17.27 -9.20
N ASN A 27 3.71 -16.39 -10.13
CA ASN A 27 4.52 -15.20 -9.80
C ASN A 27 3.82 -14.23 -8.84
N VAL A 28 2.50 -14.11 -8.91
CA VAL A 28 1.72 -13.24 -8.00
C VAL A 28 1.87 -13.72 -6.56
N PHE A 29 1.78 -15.04 -6.33
CA PHE A 29 1.89 -15.61 -4.98
C PHE A 29 3.32 -15.63 -4.45
N ARG A 30 4.32 -15.65 -5.34
CA ARG A 30 5.74 -15.56 -4.95
C ARG A 30 6.17 -14.14 -4.62
N ALA A 31 5.49 -13.15 -5.19
CA ALA A 31 5.72 -11.73 -4.89
C ALA A 31 4.94 -11.26 -3.66
N ASP A 32 3.96 -12.04 -3.17
CA ASP A 32 3.23 -11.76 -1.93
C ASP A 32 4.10 -12.12 -0.72
N LEU A 33 4.85 -11.11 -0.27
CA LEU A 33 5.88 -11.16 0.77
C LEU A 33 5.50 -10.23 1.92
N CYS A 34 6.14 -10.38 3.08
CA CYS A 34 5.90 -9.51 4.23
C CYS A 34 7.18 -8.88 4.78
N ASN A 35 7.04 -8.12 5.87
CA ASN A 35 8.13 -7.41 6.54
C ASN A 35 9.30 -8.29 7.01
N ALA A 36 9.16 -9.62 7.11
CA ALA A 36 10.29 -10.48 7.47
C ALA A 36 11.28 -10.66 6.30
N ASP A 37 10.89 -10.34 5.06
CA ASP A 37 11.77 -10.23 3.90
C ASP A 37 12.56 -8.91 3.92
N VAL A 38 13.41 -8.76 4.94
CA VAL A 38 14.16 -7.52 5.26
C VAL A 38 14.99 -6.94 4.11
N LYS A 39 15.30 -7.75 3.09
CA LYS A 39 16.03 -7.30 1.89
C LYS A 39 15.25 -6.26 1.08
N LEU A 40 13.93 -6.23 1.18
CA LEU A 40 13.06 -5.26 0.50
C LEU A 40 12.85 -3.98 1.32
N GLY A 41 13.35 -3.94 2.56
CA GLY A 41 13.19 -2.82 3.48
C GLY A 41 11.86 -2.84 4.23
N ASP A 42 11.41 -1.68 4.67
CA ASP A 42 10.19 -1.51 5.47
C ASP A 42 9.30 -0.41 4.86
N LEU A 43 8.08 -0.79 4.48
CA LEU A 43 7.10 0.12 3.85
C LEU A 43 6.49 1.11 4.84
N LEU A 44 6.39 0.76 6.13
CA LEU A 44 5.70 1.53 7.17
C LEU A 44 6.59 2.63 7.73
N ILE A 45 7.85 2.32 8.05
CA ILE A 45 8.82 3.30 8.55
C ILE A 45 9.75 3.86 7.47
N HIS A 46 9.57 3.41 6.22
CA HIS A 46 10.26 3.91 5.03
C HIS A 46 11.78 3.69 5.11
N GLU A 47 12.19 2.43 5.02
CA GLU A 47 13.60 2.02 4.99
C GLU A 47 13.93 1.14 3.77
N GLY A 48 15.19 1.12 3.35
CA GLY A 48 15.67 0.31 2.23
C GLY A 48 15.02 0.68 0.88
N SER A 49 14.74 -0.31 0.05
CA SER A 49 14.18 -0.09 -1.30
C SER A 49 12.81 0.59 -1.28
N ALA A 50 12.05 0.46 -0.20
CA ALA A 50 10.77 1.14 -0.04
C ALA A 50 10.90 2.67 -0.07
N VAL A 51 11.88 3.24 0.65
CA VAL A 51 12.09 4.69 0.67
C VAL A 51 12.80 5.20 -0.58
N GLU A 52 13.68 4.41 -1.18
CA GLU A 52 14.31 4.75 -2.46
C GLU A 52 13.25 4.93 -3.56
N ALA A 53 12.25 4.05 -3.62
CA ALA A 53 11.14 4.16 -4.55
C ALA A 53 10.31 5.43 -4.32
N GLN A 54 10.03 5.78 -3.05
CA GLN A 54 9.32 6.99 -2.69
C GLN A 54 10.11 8.27 -3.02
N GLN A 55 11.43 8.28 -2.78
CA GLN A 55 12.31 9.39 -3.13
C GLN A 55 12.38 9.60 -4.65
N HIS A 56 12.48 8.51 -5.41
CA HIS A 56 12.42 8.58 -6.87
C HIS A 56 11.09 9.17 -7.35
N ALA A 57 9.96 8.70 -6.80
CA ALA A 57 8.65 9.27 -7.12
C ALA A 57 8.57 10.76 -6.78
N ALA A 58 9.11 11.19 -5.64
CA ALA A 58 9.15 12.60 -5.25
C ALA A 58 9.91 13.47 -6.28
N GLN A 59 11.05 12.97 -6.79
CA GLN A 59 11.79 13.63 -7.87
C GLN A 59 10.99 13.73 -9.17
N VAL A 60 10.34 12.63 -9.58
CA VAL A 60 9.55 12.57 -10.82
C VAL A 60 8.35 13.53 -10.77
N TYR A 61 7.67 13.61 -9.63
CA TYR A 61 6.49 14.46 -9.43
C TYR A 61 6.81 15.87 -8.91
N ASN A 62 8.10 16.21 -8.76
CA ASN A 62 8.58 17.49 -8.25
C ASN A 62 7.94 17.87 -6.90
N ALA A 63 7.99 16.95 -5.94
CA ALA A 63 7.51 17.12 -4.57
C ALA A 63 8.66 16.95 -3.57
N ASP A 64 8.55 17.55 -2.39
CA ASP A 64 9.55 17.38 -1.33
C ASP A 64 9.60 15.93 -0.81
N LYS A 65 8.42 15.31 -0.67
CA LYS A 65 8.24 13.91 -0.25
C LYS A 65 7.06 13.28 -0.96
N THR A 66 7.11 11.96 -1.15
CA THR A 66 6.00 11.15 -1.66
C THR A 66 5.77 9.97 -0.74
N TYR A 67 4.51 9.70 -0.39
CA TYR A 67 4.10 8.56 0.44
C TYR A 67 3.26 7.60 -0.40
N PHE A 68 3.56 6.31 -0.36
CA PHE A 68 2.76 5.30 -1.05
C PHE A 68 1.60 4.83 -0.18
N VAL A 69 0.38 4.97 -0.69
CA VAL A 69 -0.85 4.55 0.00
C VAL A 69 -1.52 3.43 -0.80
N LEU A 70 -1.57 2.24 -0.21
CA LEU A 70 -2.05 1.02 -0.89
C LEU A 70 -3.58 0.84 -0.86
N ASN A 71 -4.31 1.77 -0.25
CA ASN A 71 -5.78 1.71 -0.10
C ASN A 71 -6.48 2.91 -0.78
N GLY A 72 -5.89 3.37 -1.88
CA GLY A 72 -6.42 4.43 -2.75
C GLY A 72 -6.45 5.84 -2.15
N THR A 73 -6.87 6.81 -2.98
CA THR A 73 -6.94 8.22 -2.60
C THR A 73 -7.93 8.50 -1.47
N SER A 74 -8.95 7.65 -1.31
CA SER A 74 -9.90 7.75 -0.18
C SER A 74 -9.25 7.55 1.18
N SER A 75 -8.16 6.77 1.26
CA SER A 75 -7.37 6.62 2.49
C SER A 75 -6.29 7.71 2.57
N SER A 76 -5.72 8.12 1.43
CA SER A 76 -4.75 9.21 1.36
C SER A 76 -5.34 10.52 1.90
N ASN A 77 -6.57 10.85 1.51
CA ASN A 77 -7.30 12.00 2.03
C ASN A 77 -7.46 11.95 3.56
N LYS A 78 -7.79 10.78 4.13
CA LYS A 78 -7.89 10.61 5.58
C LYS A 78 -6.54 10.80 6.27
N VAL A 79 -5.45 10.30 5.69
CA VAL A 79 -4.09 10.50 6.22
C VAL A 79 -3.77 11.99 6.30
N VAL A 80 -4.02 12.75 5.23
CA VAL A 80 -3.76 14.20 5.20
C VAL A 80 -4.64 14.94 6.20
N LEU A 81 -5.95 14.69 6.20
CA LEU A 81 -6.90 15.40 7.08
C LEU A 81 -6.62 15.11 8.56
N ASN A 82 -6.39 13.84 8.93
CA ASN A 82 -6.11 13.47 10.32
C ASN A 82 -4.73 13.94 10.79
N ALA A 83 -3.77 14.15 9.89
CA ALA A 83 -2.46 14.67 10.24
C ALA A 83 -2.48 16.19 10.50
N LEU A 84 -3.40 16.93 9.86
CA LEU A 84 -3.41 18.40 9.88
C LEU A 84 -4.51 19.00 10.75
N LEU A 85 -5.69 18.39 10.82
CA LEU A 85 -6.87 18.99 11.43
C LEU A 85 -7.09 18.54 12.88
N THR A 86 -7.57 19.48 13.70
CA THR A 86 -8.00 19.28 15.09
C THR A 86 -9.44 19.77 15.26
N PRO A 87 -10.23 19.26 16.23
CA PRO A 87 -11.58 19.73 16.47
C PRO A 87 -11.66 21.25 16.69
N GLY A 88 -12.49 21.93 15.88
CA GLY A 88 -12.66 23.39 15.92
C GLY A 88 -11.92 24.14 14.82
N ASP A 89 -11.04 23.49 14.07
CA ASP A 89 -10.37 24.12 12.92
C ASP A 89 -11.37 24.50 11.82
N ILE A 90 -11.06 25.61 11.14
CA ILE A 90 -11.84 26.10 10.00
C ILE A 90 -11.14 25.63 8.72
N VAL A 91 -11.89 24.93 7.87
CA VAL A 91 -11.38 24.40 6.59
C VAL A 91 -12.09 25.09 5.43
N LEU A 92 -11.32 25.59 4.46
CA LEU A 92 -11.88 26.06 3.19
C LEU A 92 -12.36 24.83 2.39
N TYR A 93 -13.68 24.63 2.36
CA TYR A 93 -14.28 23.43 1.82
C TYR A 93 -14.81 23.63 0.39
N ASP A 94 -14.23 22.93 -0.58
CA ASP A 94 -14.79 22.86 -1.93
C ASP A 94 -16.10 22.05 -1.90
N ARG A 95 -17.17 22.64 -2.45
CA ARG A 95 -18.49 22.01 -2.53
C ARG A 95 -18.48 20.72 -3.37
N ASN A 96 -17.55 20.61 -4.32
CA ASN A 96 -17.42 19.47 -5.22
C ASN A 96 -16.47 18.38 -4.71
N ASN A 97 -16.03 18.48 -3.45
CA ASN A 97 -15.16 17.48 -2.84
C ASN A 97 -15.74 16.06 -2.95
N HIS A 98 -14.87 15.08 -3.19
CA HIS A 98 -15.23 13.68 -3.16
C HIS A 98 -15.68 13.27 -1.75
N LYS A 99 -16.60 12.31 -1.64
CA LYS A 99 -17.16 11.81 -0.37
C LYS A 99 -16.15 11.38 0.69
N SER A 100 -14.89 11.16 0.33
CA SER A 100 -13.81 10.79 1.26
C SER A 100 -13.23 11.97 2.05
N ILE A 101 -13.56 13.21 1.66
CA ILE A 101 -13.21 14.45 2.36
C ILE A 101 -14.31 14.82 3.37
N CYS A 102 -15.53 14.28 3.18
CA CYS A 102 -16.66 14.43 4.07
C CYS A 102 -16.54 13.55 5.32
#